data_AF-A0A7I8DMF4-F1
#
_entry.id   AF-A0A7I8DMF4-F1
#
_cell.length_a   1.000
_cell.length_b   1.000
_cell.length_c   1.000
_cell.angle_alpha   90.00
_cell.angle_beta   90.00
_cell.angle_gamma   90.00
#
_symmetry.space_group_name_H-M   'P 1'
#
loop_
_entity.id
_entity.type
_entity.pdbx_description
1 polymer ?
#
loop_
_entity_poly.entity_id
_entity_poly.type
_entity_poly.pdbx_seq_one_letter_code
_entity_poly.pdbx_strand_id
1 'polypeptide(L)'
;MDILFRDTRKVITVIDDCIDGKISIDYQCGHPFGFVNSIYMGEVAYCIILSSNNSLISEQKKRLIELPKSYQTATIEKFLWECEFSLQCGTKAIGKGDVLYAAGSLFRCAVSLLQVLYAINGMYMLNEKGSLGRLLRQKEAFIPKDFANAVEAALSGLSKNTIQDCIDRIQAQYNEISSYSRQIL
;
A
#
# COMPACT_ATOMS: atom_id res chain seq x y z
N MET A 1 -11.93 17.41 10.71
CA MET A 1 -12.41 16.04 11.02
C MET A 1 -13.07 15.53 9.75
N ASP A 2 -12.74 14.32 9.30
CA ASP A 2 -13.44 13.70 8.16
C ASP A 2 -14.54 12.79 8.72
N ILE A 3 -15.75 12.85 8.15
CA ILE A 3 -16.90 12.08 8.62
C ILE A 3 -17.38 11.22 7.46
N LEU A 4 -17.24 9.90 7.61
CA LEU A 4 -17.65 8.92 6.61
C LEU A 4 -18.86 8.13 7.10
N PHE A 5 -19.93 8.13 6.32
CA PHE A 5 -21.10 7.30 6.56
C PHE A 5 -21.05 6.06 5.66
N ARG A 6 -21.11 4.85 6.26
CA ARG A 6 -21.00 3.57 5.54
C ARG A 6 -22.07 2.59 5.99
N ASP A 7 -22.56 1.76 5.07
CA ASP A 7 -23.41 0.60 5.41
C ASP A 7 -22.55 -0.47 6.09
N THR A 8 -22.90 -0.84 7.33
CA THR A 8 -22.19 -1.85 8.13
C THR A 8 -22.11 -3.20 7.43
N ARG A 9 -23.14 -3.62 6.69
CA ARG A 9 -23.13 -4.90 5.96
C ARG A 9 -22.07 -4.88 4.88
N LYS A 10 -21.98 -3.77 4.13
CA LYS A 10 -20.93 -3.58 3.12
C LYS A 10 -19.54 -3.62 3.75
N VAL A 11 -19.36 -2.99 4.92
CA VAL A 11 -18.08 -3.01 5.64
C VAL A 11 -17.67 -4.44 6.00
N ILE A 12 -18.60 -5.23 6.55
CA ILE A 12 -18.34 -6.63 6.92
C ILE A 12 -17.98 -7.46 5.69
N THR A 13 -18.75 -7.34 4.60
CA THR A 13 -18.46 -8.05 3.35
C THR A 13 -17.07 -7.73 2.80
N VAL A 14 -16.68 -6.45 2.79
CA VAL A 14 -15.35 -6.05 2.32
C VAL A 14 -14.24 -6.60 3.22
N ILE A 15 -14.46 -6.64 4.54
CA ILE A 15 -13.52 -7.26 5.49
C ILE A 15 -13.37 -8.75 5.19
N ASP A 16 -14.48 -9.47 4.99
CA ASP A 16 -14.46 -10.90 4.68
C ASP A 16 -13.74 -11.16 3.35
N ASP A 17 -14.01 -10.36 2.32
CA ASP A 17 -13.31 -10.45 1.04
C ASP A 17 -11.80 -10.23 1.18
N CYS A 18 -11.37 -9.23 1.96
CA CYS A 18 -9.95 -8.99 2.19
C CYS A 18 -9.30 -10.14 2.98
N ILE A 19 -9.98 -10.69 3.99
CA ILE A 19 -9.52 -11.87 4.73
C ILE A 19 -9.40 -13.08 3.80
N ASP A 20 -10.30 -13.25 2.84
CA ASP A 20 -10.22 -14.28 1.81
C ASP A 20 -9.15 -13.99 0.73
N GLY A 21 -8.36 -12.90 0.88
CA GLY A 21 -7.32 -12.51 -0.07
C GLY A 21 -7.82 -11.77 -1.32
N LYS A 22 -9.11 -11.42 -1.38
CA LYS A 22 -9.71 -10.68 -2.50
C LYS A 22 -9.47 -9.18 -2.32
N ILE A 23 -8.36 -8.71 -2.86
CA ILE A 23 -7.95 -7.31 -2.76
C ILE A 23 -8.22 -6.58 -4.09
N SER A 24 -9.09 -5.57 -4.06
CA SER A 24 -9.42 -4.72 -5.21
C SER A 24 -8.74 -3.34 -5.12
N ILE A 25 -8.57 -2.70 -6.27
CA ILE A 25 -8.14 -1.31 -6.40
C ILE A 25 -9.15 -0.64 -7.31
N ASP A 26 -9.95 0.28 -6.76
CA ASP A 26 -11.04 0.94 -7.46
C ASP A 26 -10.70 2.41 -7.70
N TYR A 27 -11.03 2.96 -8.87
CA TYR A 27 -10.84 4.39 -9.11
C TYR A 27 -11.79 5.20 -8.21
N GLN A 28 -11.23 6.14 -7.44
CA GLN A 28 -11.98 7.05 -6.60
C GLN A 28 -11.30 8.42 -6.55
N CYS A 29 -12.08 9.49 -6.71
CA CYS A 29 -11.58 10.85 -6.56
C CYS A 29 -10.93 11.05 -5.17
N GLY A 30 -9.77 11.70 -5.15
CA GLY A 30 -8.99 11.90 -3.93
C GLY A 30 -8.00 10.78 -3.61
N HIS A 31 -7.98 9.68 -4.38
CA HIS A 31 -7.01 8.60 -4.25
C HIS A 31 -6.15 8.45 -5.52
N PRO A 32 -4.99 9.12 -5.64
CA PRO A 32 -4.15 9.05 -6.84
C PRO A 32 -3.70 7.64 -7.22
N PHE A 33 -3.59 6.72 -6.25
CA PHE A 33 -3.25 5.32 -6.54
C PHE A 33 -4.48 4.47 -6.90
N GLY A 34 -5.64 4.86 -6.38
CA GLY A 34 -6.86 4.07 -6.33
C GLY A 34 -7.23 3.68 -4.90
N PHE A 35 -8.52 3.50 -4.67
CA PHE A 35 -9.09 3.06 -3.42
C PHE A 35 -8.87 1.56 -3.25
N VAL A 36 -8.00 1.17 -2.31
CA VAL A 36 -7.79 -0.23 -1.96
C VAL A 36 -8.86 -0.65 -0.95
N ASN A 37 -9.57 -1.74 -1.22
CA ASN A 37 -10.68 -2.17 -0.35
C ASN A 37 -10.25 -2.46 1.11
N SER A 38 -9.00 -2.84 1.33
CA SER A 38 -8.42 -3.06 2.67
C SER A 38 -8.35 -1.82 3.57
N ILE A 39 -8.59 -0.62 3.02
CA ILE A 39 -8.83 0.60 3.82
C ILE A 39 -9.95 0.36 4.85
N TYR A 40 -11.00 -0.40 4.49
CA TYR A 40 -12.09 -0.73 5.40
C TYR A 40 -11.61 -1.53 6.63
N MET A 41 -10.67 -2.46 6.45
CA MET A 41 -10.08 -3.19 7.57
C MET A 41 -9.31 -2.23 8.48
N GLY A 42 -8.49 -1.34 7.91
CA GLY A 42 -7.73 -0.36 8.69
C GLY A 42 -8.64 0.61 9.47
N GLU A 43 -9.71 1.08 8.84
CA GLU A 43 -10.70 1.95 9.49
C GLU A 43 -11.28 1.27 10.73
N VAL A 44 -11.72 0.01 10.63
CA VAL A 44 -12.28 -0.75 11.76
C VAL A 44 -11.20 -1.12 12.79
N ALA A 45 -10.01 -1.51 12.34
CA ALA A 45 -8.89 -1.88 13.22
C ALA A 45 -8.43 -0.70 14.09
N TYR A 46 -8.44 0.53 13.56
CA TYR A 46 -7.97 1.72 14.29
C TYR A 46 -9.07 2.61 14.87
N CYS A 47 -10.34 2.44 14.51
CA CYS A 47 -11.40 3.31 15.03
C CYS A 47 -11.55 3.21 16.56
N ILE A 48 -11.95 4.32 17.17
CA ILE A 48 -12.43 4.33 18.56
C ILE A 48 -13.96 4.33 18.50
N ILE A 49 -14.60 3.34 19.13
CA ILE A 49 -16.06 3.27 19.18
C ILE A 49 -16.53 4.29 20.23
N LEU A 50 -17.16 5.37 19.77
CA LEU A 50 -17.71 6.42 20.64
C LEU A 50 -19.13 6.08 21.13
N SER A 51 -19.92 5.41 20.29
CA SER A 51 -21.27 4.95 20.60
C SER A 51 -21.62 3.76 19.70
N SER A 52 -22.40 2.81 20.21
CA SER A 52 -22.92 1.70 19.42
C SER A 52 -24.27 1.22 19.97
N ASN A 53 -25.17 0.82 19.07
CA ASN A 53 -26.44 0.18 19.41
C ASN A 53 -26.40 -1.35 19.23
N ASN A 54 -25.29 -1.90 18.75
CA ASN A 54 -25.07 -3.34 18.56
C ASN A 54 -23.57 -3.73 18.68
N SER A 55 -23.24 -5.01 18.52
CA SER A 55 -21.88 -5.53 18.64
C SER A 55 -21.14 -5.72 17.31
N LEU A 56 -21.75 -5.43 16.16
CA LEU A 56 -21.20 -5.83 14.86
C LEU A 56 -19.79 -5.29 14.62
N ILE A 57 -19.56 -4.00 14.83
CA ILE A 57 -18.24 -3.39 14.64
C ILE A 57 -17.23 -3.84 15.71
N SER A 58 -17.67 -4.05 16.96
CA SER A 58 -16.76 -4.52 18.01
C SER A 58 -16.32 -5.96 17.79
N GLU A 59 -17.19 -6.80 17.22
CA GLU A 59 -16.84 -8.16 16.75
C GLU A 59 -15.84 -8.13 15.61
N GLN A 60 -16.06 -7.26 14.59
CA GLN A 60 -15.08 -7.09 13.51
C GLN A 60 -13.73 -6.61 14.05
N LYS A 61 -13.73 -5.65 14.97
CA LYS A 61 -12.49 -5.13 15.57
C LYS A 61 -11.69 -6.22 16.28
N LYS A 62 -12.35 -7.19 16.95
CA LYS A 62 -11.68 -8.35 17.56
C LYS A 62 -11.01 -9.25 16.52
N ARG A 63 -11.65 -9.47 15.37
CA ARG A 63 -11.08 -10.25 14.25
C ARG A 63 -9.84 -9.60 13.63
N LEU A 64 -9.66 -8.29 13.83
CA LEU A 64 -8.63 -7.48 13.18
C LEU A 64 -7.54 -6.98 14.15
N ILE A 65 -7.50 -7.48 15.39
CA ILE A 65 -6.44 -7.13 16.36
C ILE A 65 -5.08 -7.49 15.80
N GLU A 66 -4.96 -8.71 15.27
CA GLU A 66 -3.81 -9.15 14.49
C GLU A 66 -4.15 -9.08 13.01
N LEU A 67 -3.13 -8.84 12.17
CA LEU A 67 -3.30 -8.85 10.73
C LEU A 67 -3.59 -10.29 10.25
N PRO A 68 -4.74 -10.57 9.62
CA PRO A 68 -5.07 -11.90 9.14
C PRO A 68 -3.99 -12.41 8.16
N LYS A 69 -3.48 -13.62 8.38
CA LYS A 69 -2.35 -14.15 7.62
C LYS A 69 -2.64 -14.33 6.14
N SER A 70 -3.83 -14.78 5.79
CA SER A 70 -4.29 -14.86 4.39
C SER A 70 -4.28 -13.50 3.69
N TYR A 71 -4.77 -12.45 4.36
CA TYR A 71 -4.70 -11.07 3.85
C TYR A 71 -3.24 -10.60 3.71
N GLN A 72 -2.40 -10.87 4.72
CA GLN A 72 -0.98 -10.51 4.70
C GLN A 72 -0.28 -11.07 3.46
N THR A 73 -0.40 -12.38 3.21
CA THR A 73 0.18 -13.05 2.04
C THR A 73 -0.37 -12.49 0.73
N ALA A 74 -1.70 -12.40 0.59
CA ALA A 74 -2.33 -11.88 -0.62
C ALA A 74 -1.92 -10.44 -0.93
N THR A 75 -1.76 -9.61 0.10
CA THR A 75 -1.31 -8.21 -0.04
C THR A 75 0.12 -8.16 -0.56
N ILE A 76 1.03 -8.93 0.05
CA ILE A 76 2.43 -8.97 -0.36
C ILE A 76 2.54 -9.43 -1.82
N GLU A 77 1.89 -10.54 -2.18
CA GLU A 77 1.92 -11.08 -3.55
C GLU A 77 1.36 -10.09 -4.57
N LYS A 78 0.15 -9.55 -4.32
CA LYS A 78 -0.51 -8.62 -5.23
C LYS A 78 0.34 -7.38 -5.47
N PHE A 79 0.82 -6.74 -4.41
CA PHE A 79 1.49 -5.45 -4.54
C PHE A 79 2.97 -5.57 -4.95
N LEU A 80 3.63 -6.70 -4.71
CA LEU A 80 4.90 -6.98 -5.39
C LEU A 80 4.69 -7.12 -6.89
N TRP A 81 3.68 -7.87 -7.34
CA TRP A 81 3.36 -7.99 -8.76
C TRP A 81 2.99 -6.65 -9.39
N GLU A 82 2.14 -5.83 -8.73
CA GLU A 82 1.78 -4.49 -9.20
C GLU A 82 3.01 -3.58 -9.36
N CYS A 83 3.95 -3.65 -8.42
CA CYS A 83 5.20 -2.90 -8.48
C CYS A 83 6.09 -3.38 -9.63
N GLU A 84 6.30 -4.68 -9.76
CA GLU A 84 7.10 -5.28 -10.84
C GLU A 84 6.54 -4.91 -12.22
N PHE A 85 5.23 -5.06 -12.41
CA PHE A 85 4.58 -4.72 -13.67
C PHE A 85 4.70 -3.22 -13.97
N SER A 86 4.53 -2.37 -12.95
CA SER A 86 4.70 -0.92 -13.09
C SER A 86 6.14 -0.53 -13.44
N LEU A 87 7.15 -1.22 -12.88
CA LEU A 87 8.56 -1.04 -13.25
C LEU A 87 8.78 -1.39 -14.73
N GLN A 88 8.28 -2.52 -15.20
CA GLN A 88 8.37 -2.92 -16.61
C GLN A 88 7.72 -1.89 -17.55
N CYS A 89 6.58 -1.33 -17.15
CA CYS A 89 5.92 -0.24 -17.87
C CYS A 89 6.79 1.04 -17.89
N GLY A 90 7.33 1.44 -16.73
CA GLY A 90 8.21 2.58 -16.60
C GLY A 90 9.48 2.47 -17.45
N THR A 91 10.10 1.29 -17.50
CA THR A 91 11.31 1.05 -18.31
C THR A 91 11.05 1.27 -19.80
N LYS A 92 9.85 0.95 -20.30
CA LYS A 92 9.47 1.21 -21.71
C LYS A 92 9.35 2.71 -22.03
N ALA A 93 9.22 3.56 -21.01
CA ALA A 93 9.15 5.02 -21.18
C ALA A 93 10.52 5.66 -21.47
N ILE A 94 11.63 4.98 -21.11
CA ILE A 94 13.00 5.51 -21.18
C ILE A 94 13.36 5.91 -22.62
N GLY A 95 13.24 4.98 -23.57
CA GLY A 95 13.62 5.22 -24.97
C GLY A 95 12.82 6.32 -25.66
N LYS A 96 11.63 6.65 -25.13
CA LYS A 96 10.77 7.73 -25.63
C LYS A 96 10.93 9.05 -24.87
N GLY A 97 11.68 9.05 -23.76
CA GLY A 97 11.74 10.18 -22.84
C GLY A 97 10.37 10.58 -22.29
N ASP A 98 9.45 9.60 -22.12
CA ASP A 98 8.08 9.83 -21.65
C ASP A 98 8.05 9.96 -20.13
N VAL A 99 8.42 11.15 -19.66
CA VAL A 99 8.48 11.50 -18.24
C VAL A 99 7.10 11.36 -17.57
N LEU A 100 6.01 11.65 -18.28
CA LEU A 100 4.67 11.60 -17.70
C LEU A 100 4.27 10.17 -17.37
N TYR A 101 4.48 9.24 -18.31
CA TYR A 101 4.18 7.83 -18.09
C TYR A 101 5.11 7.20 -17.05
N ALA A 102 6.40 7.59 -17.06
CA ALA A 102 7.36 7.18 -16.03
C ALA A 102 6.94 7.65 -14.63
N ALA A 103 6.46 8.90 -14.48
CA ALA A 103 6.01 9.44 -13.20
C ALA A 103 4.85 8.62 -12.62
N GLY A 104 3.85 8.30 -13.44
CA GLY A 104 2.72 7.46 -13.03
C GLY A 104 3.17 6.05 -12.62
N SER A 105 4.10 5.47 -13.38
CA SER A 105 4.67 4.15 -13.09
C SER A 105 5.44 4.13 -11.77
N LEU A 106 6.31 5.11 -11.52
CA LEU A 106 7.09 5.21 -10.27
C LEU A 106 6.18 5.46 -9.06
N PHE A 107 5.15 6.29 -9.19
CA PHE A 107 4.19 6.51 -8.11
C PHE A 107 3.43 5.22 -7.76
N ARG A 108 2.97 4.46 -8.76
CA ARG A 108 2.36 3.14 -8.54
C ARG A 108 3.30 2.18 -7.84
N CYS A 109 4.58 2.16 -8.21
CA CYS A 109 5.58 1.35 -7.52
C CYS A 109 5.72 1.76 -6.06
N ALA A 110 5.91 3.05 -5.77
CA ALA A 110 6.11 3.55 -4.42
C ALA A 110 4.94 3.21 -3.49
N VAL A 111 3.70 3.39 -3.94
CA VAL A 111 2.51 3.06 -3.13
C VAL A 111 2.33 1.54 -2.99
N SER A 112 2.67 0.76 -4.02
CA SER A 112 2.63 -0.71 -3.92
C SER A 112 3.65 -1.23 -2.91
N LEU A 113 4.89 -0.72 -2.92
CA LEU A 113 5.89 -1.07 -1.91
C LEU A 113 5.47 -0.65 -0.50
N LEU A 114 4.78 0.48 -0.35
CA LEU A 114 4.19 0.86 0.94
C LEU A 114 3.14 -0.16 1.39
N GLN A 115 2.23 -0.61 0.53
CA GLN A 115 1.26 -1.67 0.88
C GLN A 115 1.96 -2.95 1.35
N VAL A 116 3.02 -3.37 0.65
CA VAL A 116 3.83 -4.53 1.05
C VAL A 116 4.49 -4.31 2.41
N LEU A 117 5.09 -3.15 2.66
CA LEU A 117 5.72 -2.84 3.95
C LEU A 117 4.72 -2.79 5.09
N TYR A 118 3.52 -2.25 4.88
CA TYR A 118 2.46 -2.31 5.88
C TYR A 118 2.07 -3.76 6.20
N ALA A 119 1.90 -4.61 5.17
CA ALA A 119 1.59 -6.02 5.35
C ALA A 119 2.70 -6.77 6.09
N ILE A 120 3.97 -6.61 5.68
CA ILE A 120 5.14 -7.19 6.34
C ILE A 120 5.14 -6.87 7.84
N ASN A 121 4.85 -5.62 8.18
CA ASN A 121 4.87 -5.14 9.56
C ASN A 121 3.59 -5.42 10.36
N GLY A 122 2.64 -6.18 9.82
CA GLY A 122 1.39 -6.50 10.53
C GLY A 122 0.48 -5.29 10.73
N MET A 123 0.59 -4.28 9.86
CA MET A 123 -0.12 -3.01 9.97
C MET A 123 -1.16 -2.84 8.87
N TYR A 124 -2.21 -2.07 9.17
CA TYR A 124 -3.20 -1.67 8.17
C TYR A 124 -2.84 -0.30 7.57
N MET A 125 -2.92 -0.19 6.25
CA MET A 125 -2.75 1.07 5.54
C MET A 125 -4.11 1.75 5.35
N LEU A 126 -4.34 2.86 6.06
CA LEU A 126 -5.62 3.59 6.01
C LEU A 126 -5.87 4.34 4.70
N ASN A 127 -4.81 4.78 4.03
CA ASN A 127 -4.79 5.43 2.73
C ASN A 127 -3.33 5.67 2.34
N GLU A 128 -3.09 6.12 1.11
CA GLU A 128 -1.79 6.57 0.63
C GLU A 128 -1.31 7.85 1.31
N LYS A 129 -2.23 8.74 1.71
CA LYS A 129 -1.91 10.06 2.25
C LYS A 129 -1.19 9.98 3.60
N GLY A 130 0.09 10.38 3.60
CA GLY A 130 0.92 10.38 4.80
C GLY A 130 1.27 8.98 5.32
N SER A 131 1.04 7.94 4.51
CA SER A 131 1.41 6.55 4.82
C SER A 131 2.92 6.39 5.05
N LEU A 132 3.75 6.93 4.15
CA LEU A 132 5.21 6.93 4.29
C LEU A 132 5.65 7.50 5.65
N GLY A 133 5.19 8.70 6.00
CA GLY A 133 5.53 9.32 7.27
C GLY A 133 5.01 8.53 8.49
N ARG A 134 3.88 7.83 8.37
CA ARG A 134 3.34 6.99 9.45
C ARG A 134 4.14 5.70 9.64
N LEU A 135 4.59 5.10 8.53
CA LEU A 135 5.47 3.93 8.54
C LEU A 135 6.81 4.29 9.20
N LEU A 136 7.43 5.41 8.80
CA LEU A 136 8.72 5.87 9.35
C LEU A 136 8.71 6.20 10.85
N ARG A 137 7.52 6.42 11.44
CA ARG A 137 7.39 6.63 12.90
C ARG A 137 7.33 5.33 13.71
N GLN A 138 7.24 4.18 13.06
CA GLN A 138 7.20 2.89 13.73
C GLN A 138 8.62 2.43 14.05
N LYS A 139 8.95 2.30 15.34
CA LYS A 139 10.31 1.97 15.80
C LYS A 139 10.75 0.55 15.45
N GLU A 140 9.80 -0.39 15.45
CA GLU A 140 10.06 -1.81 15.27
C GLU A 140 9.72 -2.29 13.85
N ALA A 141 9.33 -1.37 12.96
CA ALA A 141 9.00 -1.73 11.60
C ALA A 141 10.26 -2.06 10.79
N PHE A 142 10.21 -3.16 10.04
CA PHE A 142 11.12 -3.38 8.94
C PHE A 142 10.87 -2.33 7.85
N ILE A 143 11.90 -1.54 7.57
CA ILE A 143 11.93 -0.56 6.49
C ILE A 143 13.33 -0.66 5.86
N PRO A 144 13.44 -0.90 4.55
CA PRO A 144 14.72 -0.91 3.86
C PRO A 144 15.51 0.37 4.12
N LYS A 145 16.83 0.24 4.15
CA LYS A 145 17.70 1.40 4.34
C LYS A 145 17.44 2.41 3.22
N ASP A 146 17.33 3.68 3.60
CA ASP A 146 17.11 4.81 2.69
C ASP A 146 15.80 4.75 1.88
N PHE A 147 14.84 3.87 2.20
CA PHE A 147 13.60 3.69 1.45
C PHE A 147 12.89 5.02 1.14
N ALA A 148 12.67 5.84 2.17
CA ALA A 148 11.99 7.13 2.03
C ALA A 148 12.72 8.07 1.06
N ASN A 149 14.04 8.22 1.25
CA ASN A 149 14.87 9.05 0.39
C ASN A 149 14.89 8.50 -1.05
N ALA A 150 14.94 7.18 -1.24
CA ALA A 150 14.93 6.56 -2.56
C ALA A 150 13.63 6.84 -3.32
N VAL A 151 12.47 6.68 -2.68
CA VAL A 151 11.18 6.92 -3.33
C VAL A 151 10.95 8.41 -3.62
N GLU A 152 11.31 9.30 -2.68
CA GLU A 152 11.16 10.74 -2.86
C GLU A 152 12.13 11.29 -3.91
N ALA A 153 13.39 10.83 -3.92
CA ALA A 153 14.38 11.22 -4.92
C ALA A 153 14.02 10.71 -6.33
N ALA A 154 13.48 9.49 -6.44
CA ALA A 154 13.03 8.96 -7.74
C ALA A 154 11.90 9.80 -8.35
N LEU A 155 10.98 10.31 -7.53
CA LEU A 155 9.87 11.14 -7.99
C LEU A 155 10.29 12.59 -8.24
N SER A 156 11.04 13.20 -7.31
CA SER A 156 11.47 14.61 -7.41
C SER A 156 12.55 14.85 -8.46
N GLY A 157 13.43 13.87 -8.68
CA GLY A 157 14.53 13.95 -9.64
C GLY A 157 14.16 13.50 -11.06
N LEU A 158 12.89 13.14 -11.31
CA LEU A 158 12.47 12.58 -12.59
C LEU A 158 12.50 13.62 -13.72
N SER A 159 13.28 13.32 -14.75
CA SER A 159 13.42 14.10 -15.97
C SER A 159 13.75 13.16 -17.13
N LYS A 160 13.74 13.67 -18.37
CA LYS A 160 14.10 12.88 -19.56
C LYS A 160 15.47 12.18 -19.45
N ASN A 161 16.42 12.82 -18.77
CA ASN A 161 17.80 12.33 -18.66
C ASN A 161 18.01 11.42 -17.44
N THR A 162 17.05 11.36 -16.52
CA THR A 162 17.17 10.66 -15.23
C THR A 162 16.15 9.53 -15.06
N ILE A 163 15.34 9.22 -16.08
CA ILE A 163 14.31 8.17 -16.00
C ILE A 163 14.92 6.83 -15.57
N GLN A 164 16.06 6.44 -16.17
CA GLN A 164 16.76 5.21 -15.83
C GLN A 164 17.17 5.20 -14.34
N ASP A 165 17.86 6.24 -13.87
CA ASP A 165 18.30 6.34 -12.48
C ASP A 165 17.13 6.29 -11.49
N CYS A 166 16.00 6.93 -11.82
CA CYS A 166 14.80 6.92 -10.99
C CYS A 166 14.17 5.52 -10.92
N ILE A 167 14.15 4.78 -12.03
CA ILE A 167 13.68 3.39 -12.08
C ILE A 167 14.61 2.49 -11.27
N ASP A 168 15.92 2.62 -11.43
CA ASP A 168 16.91 1.78 -10.74
C ASP A 168 16.83 1.97 -9.22
N ARG A 169 16.58 3.20 -8.75
CA ARG A 169 16.33 3.49 -7.32
C ARG A 169 15.15 2.71 -6.77
N ILE A 170 14.02 2.70 -7.48
CA ILE A 170 12.83 1.94 -7.04
C ILE A 170 13.06 0.44 -7.17
N GLN A 171 13.73 -0.01 -8.23
CA GLN A 171 14.06 -1.42 -8.44
C GLN A 171 14.93 -1.98 -7.29
N ALA A 172 15.89 -1.21 -6.78
CA ALA A 172 16.71 -1.60 -5.64
C ALA A 172 15.85 -1.83 -4.38
N GLN A 173 14.90 -0.93 -4.11
CA GLN A 173 13.97 -1.06 -2.98
C GLN A 173 13.03 -2.25 -3.16
N TYR A 174 12.51 -2.46 -4.37
CA TYR A 174 11.71 -3.64 -4.71
C TYR A 174 12.47 -4.94 -4.43
N ASN A 175 13.73 -5.03 -4.85
CA ASN A 175 14.54 -6.24 -4.67
C ASN A 175 14.76 -6.56 -3.18
N GLU A 176 15.07 -5.57 -2.35
CA GLU A 176 15.25 -5.75 -0.91
C GLU A 176 13.96 -6.20 -0.22
N ILE A 177 12.84 -5.53 -0.51
CA ILE A 177 11.52 -5.87 0.05
C ILE A 177 11.06 -7.25 -0.42
N SER A 178 11.25 -7.57 -1.70
CA SER A 178 10.92 -8.88 -2.27
C SER A 178 11.75 -9.99 -1.63
N SER A 179 13.05 -9.77 -1.42
CA SER A 179 13.92 -10.71 -0.71
C SER A 179 13.48 -10.95 0.73
N TYR A 180 13.18 -9.87 1.48
CA TYR A 180 12.71 -9.97 2.87
C TYR A 180 11.36 -10.68 2.97
N SER A 181 10.41 -10.33 2.10
CA SER A 181 9.07 -10.93 2.12
C SER A 181 9.08 -12.45 1.94
N ARG A 182 9.98 -12.98 1.10
CA ARG A 182 10.16 -14.44 0.92
C ARG A 182 10.69 -15.17 2.16
N GLN A 183 11.25 -14.46 3.14
CA GLN A 183 11.76 -15.05 4.38
C GLN A 183 10.68 -15.16 5.46
N ILE A 184 9.59 -14.41 5.33
CA ILE A 184 8.52 -14.32 6.34
C ILE A 184 7.21 -14.99 5.89
N LEU A 185 7.08 -15.30 4.61
CA LEU A 185 6.00 -16.09 4.01
C LEU A 185 6.36 -17.58 4.07
#